data_AF-A0A523S5X8-F1
#
_entry.id   AF-A0A523S5X8-F1
#
_cell.length_a   1.000
_cell.length_b   1.000
_cell.length_c   1.000
_cell.angle_alpha   90.00
_cell.angle_beta   90.00
_cell.angle_gamma   90.00
#
_symmetry.space_group_name_H-M   'P 1'
#
loop_
_entity.id
_entity.type
_entity.pdbx_description
1 polymer ?
#
loop_
_entity_poly.entity_id
_entity_poly.type
_entity_poly.pdbx_seq_one_letter_code
_entity_poly.pdbx_strand_id
1 'polypeptide(L)'
;MMQTSDILEKLDIPRHKLYYLEQKGYIRPKRVPRGDLEAREFTEEDFKKIQAIWKYLKRGFKHKIAYRKAMEELNKLAKEKKETMQIKENQQLKIKGRVVVGQSMKELTSMKIGGKTDFFVVPQDLDDLKLVLSFCREKNIPFFVIGNGTKLLMRDEGFKGVIVKLGEHFKSIKNEGKRTRVGAGVNLSTLIDFTTERGFSGIESLSGVPGTIGGAIVRNASAFGEDISQRVLSVRVLDKDNNYLTLSKEDIGFDYRSSVFLDNKDWVIIEAELELWPRKKEEIVLRLEEIRRKKVLSQPISFASAGCIFKNPPPYSAGFLIQEAGCLGMKIGDAQVSLQHANFIINKGNATARDVLRLIQEIKRKVKDKFNISLEPELEIV
;
A
#
# COMPACT_ATOMS: atom_id res chain seq x y z
N MET A 1 -15.70 -20.16 -33.31
CA MET A 1 -15.81 -19.19 -34.43
C MET A 1 -17.07 -18.36 -34.21
N MET A 2 -17.13 -17.14 -34.76
CA MET A 2 -18.24 -16.19 -34.60
C MET A 2 -18.95 -16.00 -35.94
N GLN A 3 -20.28 -15.88 -35.94
CA GLN A 3 -21.07 -15.57 -37.13
C GLN A 3 -21.10 -14.07 -37.39
N THR A 4 -21.49 -13.65 -38.60
CA THR A 4 -21.66 -12.24 -38.96
C THR A 4 -22.54 -11.47 -37.97
N SER A 5 -23.64 -12.06 -37.49
CA SER A 5 -24.51 -11.46 -36.46
C SER A 5 -23.76 -11.12 -35.18
N ASP A 6 -22.91 -12.03 -34.71
CA ASP A 6 -22.15 -11.88 -33.46
C ASP A 6 -21.14 -10.72 -33.56
N ILE A 7 -20.53 -10.53 -34.73
CA ILE A 7 -19.59 -9.44 -34.98
C ILE A 7 -20.30 -8.09 -34.95
N LEU A 8 -21.45 -8.00 -35.64
CA LEU A 8 -22.23 -6.76 -35.72
C LEU A 8 -22.69 -6.33 -34.34
N GLU A 9 -23.19 -7.27 -33.54
CA GLU A 9 -23.66 -7.01 -32.18
C GLU A 9 -22.51 -6.64 -31.23
N LYS A 10 -21.46 -7.47 -31.14
CA LYS A 10 -20.38 -7.27 -30.17
C LYS A 10 -19.54 -6.02 -30.41
N LEU A 11 -19.37 -5.62 -31.67
CA LEU A 11 -18.53 -4.47 -32.02
C LEU A 11 -19.34 -3.21 -32.29
N ASP A 12 -20.67 -3.31 -32.36
CA ASP A 12 -21.54 -2.20 -32.76
C ASP A 12 -21.00 -1.56 -34.06
N ILE A 13 -20.76 -2.40 -35.07
CA ILE A 13 -20.24 -2.00 -36.37
C ILE A 13 -21.37 -2.06 -37.40
N PRO A 14 -21.63 -0.99 -38.17
CA PRO A 14 -22.64 -1.03 -39.22
C PRO A 14 -22.35 -2.11 -40.26
N ARG A 15 -23.38 -2.87 -40.66
CA ARG A 15 -23.26 -3.99 -41.63
C ARG A 15 -22.50 -3.61 -42.90
N HIS A 16 -22.81 -2.43 -43.46
CA HIS A 16 -22.15 -1.95 -44.68
C HIS A 16 -20.63 -1.69 -44.48
N LYS A 17 -20.18 -1.33 -43.27
CA LYS A 17 -18.75 -1.15 -42.95
C LYS A 17 -18.04 -2.49 -42.86
N LEU A 18 -18.64 -3.46 -42.16
CA LEU A 18 -18.09 -4.81 -42.05
C LEU A 18 -17.93 -5.46 -43.43
N TYR A 19 -18.96 -5.36 -44.28
CA TYR A 19 -18.93 -5.91 -45.64
C TYR A 19 -17.89 -5.23 -46.52
N TYR A 20 -17.71 -3.91 -46.38
CA TYR A 20 -16.66 -3.19 -47.08
C TYR A 20 -15.25 -3.66 -46.68
N LEU A 21 -15.03 -3.95 -45.39
CA LEU A 21 -13.74 -4.47 -44.91
C LEU A 21 -13.43 -5.85 -45.51
N GLU A 22 -14.41 -6.74 -45.58
CA GLU A 22 -14.29 -8.06 -46.22
C GLU A 22 -14.01 -7.95 -47.72
N GLN A 23 -14.81 -7.18 -48.46
CA GLN A 23 -14.66 -7.04 -49.91
C GLN A 23 -13.30 -6.45 -50.33
N LYS A 24 -12.73 -5.57 -49.49
CA LYS A 24 -11.41 -4.98 -49.73
C LYS A 24 -10.26 -5.83 -49.22
N GLY A 25 -10.54 -6.95 -48.55
CA GLY A 25 -9.54 -7.89 -48.05
C GLY A 25 -8.79 -7.39 -46.82
N TYR A 26 -9.39 -6.48 -46.02
CA TYR A 26 -8.76 -5.95 -44.81
C TYR A 26 -8.84 -6.90 -43.61
N ILE A 27 -9.69 -7.92 -43.68
CA ILE A 27 -9.84 -8.93 -42.62
C ILE A 27 -9.04 -10.17 -43.02
N ARG A 28 -9.29 -10.70 -44.23
CA ARG A 28 -8.52 -11.76 -44.87
C ARG A 28 -8.19 -11.41 -46.32
N PRO A 29 -7.06 -11.92 -46.88
CA PRO A 29 -6.59 -11.52 -48.22
C PRO A 29 -7.47 -12.02 -49.39
N LYS A 30 -8.31 -13.04 -49.19
CA LYS A 30 -9.25 -13.53 -50.21
C LYS A 30 -10.54 -12.71 -50.15
N ARG A 31 -10.92 -12.07 -51.27
CA ARG A 31 -12.19 -11.35 -51.37
C ARG A 31 -13.36 -12.33 -51.38
N VAL A 32 -14.39 -12.04 -50.61
CA VAL A 32 -15.61 -12.85 -50.53
C VAL A 32 -16.72 -12.22 -51.40
N PRO A 33 -17.39 -12.99 -52.28
CA PRO A 33 -18.55 -12.51 -53.04
C PRO A 33 -19.68 -12.03 -52.13
N ARG A 34 -20.49 -11.07 -52.58
CA ARG A 34 -21.52 -10.42 -51.75
C ARG A 34 -22.58 -11.39 -51.21
N GLY A 35 -22.87 -12.48 -51.94
CA GLY A 35 -23.85 -13.49 -51.55
C GLY A 35 -23.42 -14.36 -50.36
N ASP A 36 -22.11 -14.46 -50.10
CA ASP A 36 -21.55 -15.39 -49.10
C ASP A 36 -21.16 -14.69 -47.79
N LEU A 37 -21.40 -13.37 -47.68
CA LEU A 37 -21.02 -12.57 -46.50
C LEU A 37 -21.94 -12.79 -45.29
N GLU A 38 -23.18 -13.24 -45.52
CA GLU A 38 -24.15 -13.43 -44.43
C GLU A 38 -23.91 -14.71 -43.63
N ALA A 39 -23.44 -15.78 -44.28
CA ALA A 39 -23.11 -17.07 -43.64
C ALA A 39 -21.63 -17.17 -43.22
N ARG A 40 -20.95 -16.03 -43.06
CA ARG A 40 -19.50 -15.99 -42.87
C ARG A 40 -19.10 -16.23 -41.42
N GLU A 41 -18.15 -17.14 -41.23
CA GLU A 41 -17.53 -17.41 -39.94
C GLU A 41 -16.18 -16.69 -39.74
N PHE A 42 -16.04 -16.07 -38.58
CA PHE A 42 -14.92 -15.28 -38.12
C PHE A 42 -14.16 -16.01 -37.01
N THR A 43 -12.84 -16.01 -37.11
CA THR A 43 -11.95 -16.47 -36.02
C THR A 43 -11.81 -15.38 -34.96
N GLU A 44 -11.25 -15.71 -33.81
CA GLU A 44 -10.88 -14.70 -32.82
C GLU A 44 -9.86 -13.68 -33.34
N GLU A 45 -8.97 -14.11 -34.25
CA GLU A 45 -7.99 -13.22 -34.86
C GLU A 45 -8.67 -12.20 -35.78
N ASP A 46 -9.65 -12.66 -36.57
CA ASP A 46 -10.46 -11.75 -37.40
C ASP A 46 -11.22 -10.76 -36.52
N PHE A 47 -11.83 -11.21 -35.42
CA PHE A 47 -12.52 -10.34 -34.48
C PHE A 47 -11.60 -9.24 -33.94
N LYS A 48 -10.41 -9.59 -33.47
CA LYS A 48 -9.41 -8.62 -32.98
C LYS A 48 -8.99 -7.63 -34.06
N LYS A 49 -8.81 -8.11 -35.30
CA LYS A 49 -8.53 -7.24 -36.46
C LYS A 49 -9.68 -6.28 -36.73
N ILE A 50 -10.92 -6.78 -36.78
CA ILE A 50 -12.12 -5.96 -37.03
C ILE A 50 -12.29 -4.92 -35.93
N GLN A 51 -12.14 -5.31 -34.66
CA GLN A 51 -12.22 -4.43 -33.51
C GLN A 51 -11.19 -3.30 -33.59
N ALA A 52 -9.93 -3.63 -33.89
CA ALA A 52 -8.86 -2.65 -34.04
C ALA A 52 -9.10 -1.70 -35.21
N ILE A 53 -9.54 -2.21 -36.38
CA ILE A 53 -9.88 -1.37 -37.53
C ILE A 53 -11.06 -0.46 -37.20
N TRP A 54 -12.09 -1.00 -36.54
CA TRP A 54 -13.31 -0.27 -36.19
C TRP A 54 -13.05 0.88 -35.23
N LYS A 55 -12.16 0.69 -34.24
CA LYS A 55 -11.68 1.74 -33.33
C LYS A 55 -11.15 2.96 -34.08
N TYR A 56 -10.42 2.78 -35.19
CA TYR A 56 -9.93 3.90 -35.99
C TYR A 56 -10.99 4.45 -36.95
N LEU A 57 -11.89 3.62 -37.49
CA LEU A 57 -13.01 4.12 -38.29
C LEU A 57 -13.96 5.01 -37.47
N LYS A 58 -14.25 4.66 -36.21
CA LYS A 58 -15.04 5.49 -35.27
C LYS A 58 -14.39 6.86 -35.00
N ARG A 59 -13.09 7.00 -35.21
CA ARG A 59 -12.32 8.26 -35.06
C ARG A 59 -12.22 9.07 -36.36
N GLY A 60 -12.95 8.70 -37.41
CA GLY A 60 -13.01 9.43 -38.67
C GLY A 60 -11.90 9.11 -39.69
N PHE A 61 -11.04 8.12 -39.42
CA PHE A 61 -9.99 7.74 -40.38
C PHE A 61 -10.59 7.05 -41.62
N LYS A 62 -10.04 7.35 -42.82
CA LYS A 62 -10.37 6.61 -44.06
C LYS A 62 -9.94 5.14 -43.93
N HIS A 63 -10.70 4.22 -44.53
CA HIS A 63 -10.51 2.76 -44.40
C HIS A 63 -9.06 2.27 -44.56
N LYS A 64 -8.33 2.74 -45.58
CA LYS A 64 -6.92 2.35 -45.81
C LYS A 64 -6.00 2.78 -44.66
N ILE A 65 -6.23 3.98 -44.10
CA ILE A 65 -5.44 4.52 -42.98
C ILE A 65 -5.80 3.81 -41.68
N ALA A 66 -7.10 3.58 -41.45
CA ALA A 66 -7.60 2.83 -40.30
C ALA A 66 -7.02 1.41 -40.25
N TYR A 67 -6.99 0.71 -41.40
CA TYR A 67 -6.35 -0.60 -41.51
C TYR A 67 -4.87 -0.56 -41.16
N ARG A 68 -4.09 0.36 -41.77
CA ARG A 68 -2.65 0.44 -41.52
C ARG A 68 -2.34 0.67 -40.04
N LYS A 69 -3.04 1.62 -39.40
CA LYS A 69 -2.88 1.92 -37.97
C LYS A 69 -3.26 0.73 -37.08
N ALA A 70 -4.34 0.02 -37.43
CA ALA A 70 -4.75 -1.19 -36.70
C ALA A 70 -3.70 -2.29 -36.79
N MET A 71 -3.09 -2.52 -37.96
CA MET A 71 -2.04 -3.53 -38.11
C MET A 71 -0.76 -3.14 -37.37
N GLU A 72 -0.37 -1.86 -37.37
CA GLU A 72 0.74 -1.36 -36.56
C GLU A 72 0.51 -1.62 -35.06
N GLU A 73 -0.69 -1.33 -34.54
CA GLU A 73 -1.08 -1.59 -33.14
C GLU A 73 -1.01 -3.09 -32.80
N LEU A 74 -1.59 -3.95 -33.64
CA LEU A 74 -1.61 -5.40 -33.41
C LEU A 74 -0.21 -6.02 -33.50
N ASN A 75 0.63 -5.59 -34.43
CA ASN A 75 2.00 -6.08 -34.56
C ASN A 75 2.86 -5.66 -33.36
N LYS A 76 2.66 -4.44 -32.84
CA LYS A 76 3.34 -3.99 -31.62
C LYS A 76 2.96 -4.85 -30.42
N LEU A 77 1.66 -5.09 -30.22
CA LEU A 77 1.15 -5.96 -29.15
C LEU A 77 1.63 -7.41 -29.27
N ALA A 78 1.73 -7.94 -30.50
CA ALA A 78 2.24 -9.29 -30.75
C ALA A 78 3.74 -9.40 -30.45
N LYS A 79 4.53 -8.37 -30.80
CA LYS A 79 5.96 -8.29 -30.48
C LYS A 79 6.19 -8.22 -28.97
N GLU A 80 5.45 -7.36 -28.27
CA GLU A 80 5.48 -7.24 -26.81
C GLU A 80 5.08 -8.56 -26.12
N LYS A 81 4.04 -9.24 -26.59
CA LYS A 81 3.67 -10.58 -26.07
C LYS A 81 4.74 -11.64 -26.32
N LYS A 82 5.38 -11.65 -27.50
CA LYS A 82 6.41 -12.64 -27.84
C LYS A 82 7.69 -12.42 -27.03
N GLU A 83 8.10 -11.16 -26.85
CA GLU A 83 9.18 -10.78 -25.95
C GLU A 83 8.86 -11.19 -24.50
N THR A 84 7.61 -10.97 -24.04
CA THR A 84 7.15 -11.37 -22.70
C THR A 84 7.10 -12.90 -22.50
N MET A 85 6.78 -13.67 -23.53
CA MET A 85 6.71 -15.14 -23.45
C MET A 85 8.11 -15.78 -23.43
N GLN A 86 9.05 -15.30 -24.24
CA GLN A 86 10.42 -15.82 -24.30
C GLN A 86 11.22 -15.50 -23.04
N ILE A 87 10.85 -14.42 -22.36
CA ILE A 87 11.30 -14.01 -21.03
C ILE A 87 10.85 -15.00 -19.93
N LYS A 88 9.66 -15.59 -20.03
CA LYS A 88 9.06 -16.39 -18.94
C LYS A 88 9.72 -17.75 -18.70
N GLU A 89 10.39 -18.33 -19.69
CA GLU A 89 10.99 -19.67 -19.55
C GLU A 89 12.36 -19.68 -18.84
N ASN A 90 12.98 -18.52 -18.56
CA ASN A 90 14.34 -18.46 -17.99
C ASN A 90 14.58 -17.40 -16.89
N GLN A 91 13.55 -16.76 -16.34
CA GLN A 91 13.75 -15.58 -15.48
C GLN A 91 13.80 -15.87 -13.98
N GLN A 92 15.01 -15.81 -13.42
CA GLN A 92 15.19 -15.18 -12.11
C GLN A 92 14.79 -13.70 -12.23
N LEU A 93 13.89 -13.22 -11.35
CA LEU A 93 13.62 -11.79 -11.23
C LEU A 93 14.93 -11.10 -10.83
N LYS A 94 15.47 -10.26 -11.72
CA LYS A 94 16.67 -9.46 -11.43
C LYS A 94 16.23 -8.04 -11.09
N ILE A 95 16.49 -7.64 -9.85
CA ILE A 95 16.35 -6.26 -9.37
C ILE A 95 17.72 -5.75 -8.94
N LYS A 96 17.89 -4.43 -8.92
CA LYS A 96 19.14 -3.81 -8.45
C LYS A 96 19.19 -3.75 -6.92
N GLY A 97 18.02 -3.68 -6.30
CA GLY A 97 17.80 -3.63 -4.87
C GLY A 97 18.22 -4.89 -4.12
N ARG A 98 18.21 -4.78 -2.79
CA ARG A 98 18.65 -5.86 -1.90
C ARG A 98 17.54 -6.91 -1.77
N VAL A 99 17.91 -8.19 -1.89
CA VAL A 99 17.05 -9.36 -1.61
C VAL A 99 17.70 -10.20 -0.52
N VAL A 100 16.93 -10.57 0.51
CA VAL A 100 17.36 -11.46 1.60
C VAL A 100 16.36 -12.60 1.72
N VAL A 101 16.86 -13.83 1.68
CA VAL A 101 16.07 -15.05 1.88
C VAL A 101 15.98 -15.37 3.36
N GLY A 102 14.80 -15.71 3.87
CA GLY A 102 14.64 -16.18 5.25
C GLY A 102 14.89 -15.09 6.32
N GLN A 103 14.66 -13.82 6.00
CA GLN A 103 14.87 -12.69 6.92
C GLN A 103 13.97 -12.82 8.15
N SER A 104 14.55 -12.68 9.33
CA SER A 104 13.81 -12.72 10.60
C SER A 104 12.97 -11.45 10.78
N MET A 105 11.66 -11.61 11.00
CA MET A 105 10.75 -10.48 11.22
C MET A 105 10.91 -9.87 12.62
N LYS A 106 11.46 -10.62 13.58
CA LYS A 106 11.91 -10.10 14.88
C LYS A 106 12.91 -8.94 14.76
N GLU A 107 13.71 -8.91 13.70
CA GLU A 107 14.70 -7.83 13.45
C GLU A 107 14.07 -6.60 12.78
N LEU A 108 12.86 -6.74 12.22
CA LEU A 108 12.17 -5.73 11.42
C LEU A 108 10.97 -5.10 12.11
N THR A 109 10.59 -5.57 13.30
CA THR A 109 9.45 -5.06 14.08
C THR A 109 9.90 -4.44 15.39
N SER A 110 9.21 -3.39 15.84
CA SER A 110 9.55 -2.72 17.11
C SER A 110 9.26 -3.58 18.34
N MET A 111 8.34 -4.54 18.21
CA MET A 111 8.02 -5.49 19.27
C MET A 111 9.05 -6.61 19.39
N LYS A 112 9.95 -6.75 18.39
CA LYS A 112 10.97 -7.80 18.32
C LYS A 112 10.37 -9.21 18.39
N ILE A 113 9.30 -9.42 17.62
CA ILE A 113 8.57 -10.69 17.50
C ILE A 113 8.32 -10.97 16.02
N GLY A 114 8.36 -12.25 15.64
CA GLY A 114 8.01 -12.75 14.32
C GLY A 114 8.98 -13.77 13.76
N GLY A 115 8.43 -14.75 13.04
CA GLY A 115 9.18 -15.77 12.31
C GLY A 115 9.92 -15.23 11.09
N LYS A 116 10.33 -16.11 10.19
CA LYS A 116 11.05 -15.74 8.97
C LYS A 116 10.10 -15.46 7.80
N THR A 117 10.44 -14.50 6.95
CA THR A 117 9.81 -14.34 5.64
C THR A 117 10.55 -15.12 4.56
N ASP A 118 9.87 -15.61 3.52
CA ASP A 118 10.56 -16.27 2.39
C ASP A 118 11.54 -15.30 1.74
N PHE A 119 11.07 -14.08 1.43
CA PHE A 119 11.91 -13.01 0.89
C PHE A 119 11.66 -11.68 1.61
N PHE A 120 12.74 -10.94 1.84
CA PHE A 120 12.74 -9.54 2.23
C PHE A 120 13.46 -8.74 1.15
N VAL A 121 12.77 -7.71 0.62
CA VAL A 121 13.22 -6.94 -0.54
C VAL A 121 13.25 -5.46 -0.20
N VAL A 122 14.36 -4.81 -0.54
CA VAL A 122 14.51 -3.36 -0.50
C VAL A 122 14.79 -2.88 -1.93
N PRO A 123 13.75 -2.44 -2.67
CA PRO A 123 13.92 -1.90 -4.02
C PRO A 123 14.90 -0.74 -4.01
N GLN A 124 15.82 -0.69 -4.99
CA GLN A 124 16.74 0.44 -5.10
C GLN A 124 16.02 1.70 -5.57
N ASP A 125 15.08 1.54 -6.50
CA ASP A 125 14.36 2.62 -7.16
C ASP A 125 12.91 2.21 -7.47
N LEU A 126 12.21 3.07 -8.20
CA LEU A 126 10.82 2.86 -8.55
C LEU A 126 10.60 1.74 -9.58
N ASP A 127 11.56 1.53 -10.48
CA ASP A 127 11.46 0.47 -11.48
C ASP A 127 11.61 -0.89 -10.80
N ASP A 128 12.57 -1.02 -9.88
CA ASP A 128 12.68 -2.21 -9.02
C ASP A 128 11.38 -2.45 -8.24
N LEU A 129 10.79 -1.41 -7.63
CA LEU A 129 9.55 -1.56 -6.87
C LEU A 129 8.42 -2.09 -7.76
N LYS A 130 8.21 -1.48 -8.93
CA LYS A 130 7.18 -1.93 -9.89
C LYS A 130 7.43 -3.36 -10.36
N LEU A 131 8.68 -3.73 -10.66
CA LEU A 131 9.05 -5.09 -11.05
C LEU A 131 8.71 -6.11 -9.96
N VAL A 132 9.05 -5.83 -8.70
CA VAL A 132 8.74 -6.70 -7.56
C VAL A 132 7.22 -6.85 -7.39
N LEU A 133 6.48 -5.74 -7.41
CA LEU A 133 5.03 -5.76 -7.25
C LEU A 133 4.34 -6.52 -8.41
N SER A 134 4.73 -6.24 -9.66
CA SER A 134 4.21 -6.96 -10.83
C SER A 134 4.52 -8.45 -10.73
N PHE A 135 5.76 -8.82 -10.39
CA PHE A 135 6.15 -10.22 -10.26
C PHE A 135 5.32 -10.96 -9.20
N CYS A 136 5.14 -10.35 -8.02
CA CYS A 136 4.33 -10.93 -6.96
C CYS A 136 2.88 -11.15 -7.42
N ARG A 137 2.28 -10.14 -8.07
CA ARG A 137 0.90 -10.22 -8.58
C ARG A 137 0.75 -11.27 -9.70
N GLU A 138 1.64 -11.26 -10.69
CA GLU A 138 1.62 -12.22 -11.81
C GLU A 138 1.78 -13.67 -11.37
N LYS A 139 2.55 -13.90 -10.30
CA LYS A 139 2.80 -15.24 -9.75
C LYS A 139 1.87 -15.61 -8.59
N ASN A 140 0.93 -14.73 -8.23
CA ASN A 140 0.07 -14.88 -7.05
C ASN A 140 0.86 -15.14 -5.76
N ILE A 141 2.02 -14.50 -5.61
CA ILE A 141 2.83 -14.54 -4.40
C ILE A 141 2.36 -13.41 -3.49
N PRO A 142 1.91 -13.70 -2.25
CA PRO A 142 1.55 -12.66 -1.30
C PRO A 142 2.74 -11.74 -1.03
N PHE A 143 2.49 -10.44 -0.94
CA PHE A 143 3.49 -9.48 -0.50
C PHE A 143 2.91 -8.55 0.56
N PHE A 144 3.79 -7.97 1.37
CA PHE A 144 3.41 -6.99 2.38
C PHE A 144 4.44 -5.85 2.41
N VAL A 145 3.97 -4.61 2.27
CA VAL A 145 4.85 -3.44 2.34
C VAL A 145 4.99 -2.98 3.79
N ILE A 146 6.22 -2.98 4.30
CA ILE A 146 6.53 -2.61 5.67
C ILE A 146 7.24 -1.26 5.74
N GLY A 147 6.82 -0.43 6.71
CA GLY A 147 7.59 0.70 7.20
C GLY A 147 8.68 0.24 8.17
N ASN A 148 8.62 0.69 9.43
CA ASN A 148 9.52 0.24 10.49
C ASN A 148 8.93 -0.88 11.38
N GLY A 149 7.82 -1.49 10.96
CA GLY A 149 7.16 -2.56 11.71
C GLY A 149 6.71 -2.14 13.11
N THR A 150 6.37 -0.87 13.30
CA THR A 150 6.07 -0.29 14.62
C THR A 150 4.65 -0.55 15.11
N LYS A 151 3.81 -1.11 14.22
CA LYS A 151 2.41 -1.39 14.46
C LYS A 151 1.98 -2.79 14.03
N LEU A 152 2.95 -3.69 13.92
CA LEU A 152 2.76 -5.06 13.45
C LEU A 152 3.01 -6.05 14.58
N LEU A 153 2.24 -7.13 14.57
CA LEU A 153 2.55 -8.38 15.24
C LEU A 153 2.70 -9.46 14.16
N MET A 154 3.95 -9.78 13.83
CA MET A 154 4.28 -10.83 12.89
C MET A 154 4.15 -12.18 13.59
N ARG A 155 3.44 -13.12 12.97
CA ARG A 155 3.26 -14.48 13.50
C ARG A 155 4.58 -15.23 13.67
N ASP A 156 4.59 -16.19 14.60
CA ASP A 156 5.77 -17.01 14.90
C ASP A 156 6.17 -17.88 13.71
N GLU A 157 5.19 -18.29 12.90
CA GLU A 157 5.39 -19.05 11.66
C GLU A 157 5.99 -18.21 10.52
N GLY A 158 6.05 -16.88 10.69
CA GLY A 158 6.60 -15.94 9.71
C GLY A 158 5.63 -15.56 8.60
N PHE A 159 6.16 -15.16 7.44
CA PHE A 159 5.37 -14.71 6.29
C PHE A 159 5.76 -15.47 5.03
N LYS A 160 4.79 -16.17 4.44
CA LYS A 160 5.00 -16.90 3.17
C LYS A 160 4.78 -15.95 2.01
N GLY A 161 5.87 -15.47 1.42
CA GLY A 161 5.83 -14.43 0.38
C GLY A 161 6.94 -13.40 0.52
N VAL A 162 6.65 -12.19 0.05
CA VAL A 162 7.64 -11.11 -0.07
C VAL A 162 7.31 -9.95 0.87
N ILE A 163 8.21 -9.65 1.81
CA ILE A 163 8.17 -8.39 2.56
C ILE A 163 8.94 -7.33 1.77
N VAL A 164 8.31 -6.20 1.48
CA VAL A 164 8.92 -5.09 0.74
C VAL A 164 9.11 -3.90 1.67
N LYS A 165 10.34 -3.37 1.80
CA LYS A 165 10.62 -2.14 2.54
C LYS A 165 11.14 -1.08 1.59
N LEU A 166 10.56 0.12 1.65
CA LEU A 166 11.00 1.24 0.81
C LEU A 166 12.39 1.73 1.25
N GLY A 167 13.34 1.71 0.32
CA GLY A 167 14.74 2.09 0.52
C GLY A 167 15.01 3.59 0.38
N GLU A 168 16.28 3.94 0.18
CA GLU A 168 16.78 5.33 0.13
C GLU A 168 16.12 6.21 -0.94
N HIS A 169 15.77 5.64 -2.10
CA HIS A 169 15.09 6.38 -3.16
C HIS A 169 13.74 6.98 -2.71
N PHE A 170 13.11 6.40 -1.69
CA PHE A 170 11.83 6.85 -1.14
C PHE A 170 12.00 7.71 0.13
N LYS A 171 13.21 8.25 0.37
CA LYS A 171 13.55 9.05 1.56
C LYS A 171 13.83 10.53 1.29
N SER A 172 13.36 11.07 0.16
CA SER A 172 13.53 12.50 -0.15
C SER A 172 12.64 13.40 0.70
N ILE A 173 13.15 14.57 1.08
CA ILE A 173 12.37 15.65 1.70
C ILE A 173 12.66 16.94 0.92
N LYS A 174 11.61 17.63 0.46
CA LYS A 174 11.70 18.95 -0.18
C LYS A 174 10.68 19.87 0.46
N ASN A 175 11.11 21.06 0.88
CA ASN A 175 10.24 22.08 1.46
C ASN A 175 10.31 23.36 0.61
N GLU A 176 9.13 23.84 0.20
CA GLU A 176 8.93 25.03 -0.61
C GLU A 176 7.84 25.88 0.06
N GLY A 177 8.26 26.88 0.83
CA GLY A 177 7.35 27.65 1.68
C GLY A 177 6.60 26.74 2.64
N LYS A 178 5.26 26.84 2.66
CA LYS A 178 4.41 26.03 3.53
C LYS A 178 4.29 24.56 3.11
N ARG A 179 4.70 24.21 1.89
CA ARG A 179 4.52 22.86 1.36
C ARG A 179 5.76 22.02 1.58
N THR A 180 5.57 20.83 2.11
CA THR A 180 6.65 19.85 2.30
C THR A 180 6.29 18.56 1.61
N ARG A 181 7.06 18.23 0.57
CA ARG A 181 6.97 16.97 -0.16
C ARG A 181 7.94 15.97 0.46
N VAL A 182 7.42 14.82 0.88
CA VAL A 182 8.17 13.85 1.67
C VAL A 182 7.93 12.43 1.17
N GLY A 183 9.01 11.68 0.97
CA GLY A 183 8.95 10.29 0.55
C GLY A 183 8.40 9.38 1.65
N ALA A 184 7.69 8.32 1.25
CA ALA A 184 7.02 7.42 2.18
C ALA A 184 7.96 6.62 3.09
N GLY A 185 9.23 6.47 2.69
CA GLY A 185 10.29 5.80 3.45
C GLY A 185 10.94 6.68 4.52
N VAL A 186 10.66 7.99 4.54
CA VAL A 186 11.22 8.93 5.53
C VAL A 186 10.70 8.59 6.92
N ASN A 187 11.58 8.59 7.93
CA ASN A 187 11.17 8.44 9.32
C ASN A 187 10.47 9.72 9.80
N LEU A 188 9.42 9.58 10.61
CA LEU A 188 8.72 10.72 11.22
C LEU A 188 9.67 11.65 11.97
N SER A 189 10.62 11.10 12.72
CA SER A 189 11.63 11.89 13.45
C SER A 189 12.51 12.72 12.50
N THR A 190 12.96 12.13 11.39
CA THR A 190 13.77 12.83 10.39
C THR A 190 13.01 13.98 9.75
N LEU A 191 11.72 13.80 9.46
CA LEU A 191 10.88 14.90 8.96
C LEU A 191 10.74 16.01 10.00
N ILE A 192 10.45 15.67 11.26
CA ILE A 192 10.30 16.64 12.35
C ILE A 192 11.59 17.44 12.56
N ASP A 193 12.74 16.78 12.58
CA ASP A 193 14.04 17.46 12.73
C ASP A 193 14.29 18.39 11.52
N PHE A 194 14.03 17.92 10.30
CA PHE A 194 14.19 18.70 9.08
C PHE A 194 13.33 19.98 9.05
N THR A 195 12.06 19.88 9.48
CA THR A 195 11.12 21.01 9.48
C THR A 195 11.41 21.98 10.62
N THR A 196 11.82 21.46 11.78
CA THR A 196 12.21 22.28 12.94
C THR A 196 13.41 23.17 12.61
N GLU A 197 14.44 22.60 11.97
CA GLU A 197 15.62 23.36 11.54
C GLU A 197 15.30 24.49 10.55
N ARG A 198 14.17 24.39 9.84
CA ARG A 198 13.69 25.39 8.87
C ARG A 198 12.59 26.29 9.43
N GLY A 199 12.24 26.17 10.71
CA GLY A 199 11.21 26.97 11.33
C GLY A 199 9.79 26.63 10.85
N PHE A 200 9.51 25.35 10.57
CA PHE A 200 8.18 24.87 10.19
C PHE A 200 7.57 23.97 11.25
N SER A 201 6.38 24.37 11.70
CA SER A 201 5.54 23.76 12.73
C SER A 201 4.35 23.01 12.12
N GLY A 202 3.73 22.12 12.90
CA GLY A 202 2.48 21.43 12.57
C GLY A 202 2.50 19.92 12.79
N ILE A 203 3.65 19.33 13.12
CA ILE A 203 3.83 17.87 13.27
C ILE A 203 4.56 17.49 14.56
N GLU A 204 4.77 18.44 15.47
CA GLU A 204 5.48 18.25 16.73
C GLU A 204 4.80 17.18 17.59
N SER A 205 3.46 17.13 17.57
CA SER A 205 2.62 16.12 18.24
C SER A 205 3.03 14.68 17.93
N LEU A 206 3.54 14.43 16.71
CA LEU A 206 4.03 13.12 16.27
C LEU A 206 5.46 12.80 16.74
N SER A 207 6.12 13.71 17.46
CA SER A 207 7.43 13.47 18.05
C SER A 207 7.40 12.25 18.96
N GLY A 208 8.32 11.31 18.71
CA GLY A 208 8.38 10.03 19.42
C GLY A 208 7.31 9.01 18.99
N VAL A 209 6.55 9.26 17.92
CA VAL A 209 5.82 8.20 17.20
C VAL A 209 6.82 7.49 16.28
N PRO A 210 7.14 6.21 16.52
CA PRO A 210 8.10 5.50 15.69
C PRO A 210 7.43 5.07 14.39
N GLY A 211 8.10 5.23 13.25
CA GLY A 211 7.56 4.82 11.96
C GLY A 211 8.05 5.67 10.81
N THR A 212 7.64 5.26 9.61
CA THR A 212 7.84 6.03 8.38
C THR A 212 6.59 6.85 8.05
N ILE A 213 6.72 7.87 7.19
CA ILE A 213 5.58 8.67 6.71
C ILE A 213 4.52 7.78 6.06
N GLY A 214 4.90 6.80 5.23
CA GLY A 214 3.95 5.88 4.62
C GLY A 214 3.12 5.12 5.66
N GLY A 215 3.79 4.53 6.66
CA GLY A 215 3.09 3.83 7.75
C GLY A 215 2.22 4.76 8.61
N ALA A 216 2.67 6.01 8.81
CA ALA A 216 1.91 7.01 9.54
C ALA A 216 0.60 7.38 8.83
N ILE A 217 0.65 7.52 7.50
CA ILE A 217 -0.53 7.85 6.69
C ILE A 217 -1.54 6.70 6.69
N VAL A 218 -1.11 5.44 6.50
CA VAL A 218 -2.02 4.27 6.44
C VAL A 218 -2.96 4.20 7.64
N ARG A 219 -2.46 4.54 8.85
CA ARG A 219 -3.23 4.45 10.10
C ARG A 219 -3.55 5.80 10.71
N ASN A 220 -3.49 6.90 9.94
CA ASN A 220 -3.68 8.26 10.43
C ASN A 220 -3.01 8.50 11.80
N ALA A 221 -1.69 8.35 11.84
CA ALA A 221 -0.92 8.40 13.07
C ALA A 221 -1.23 9.69 13.83
N SER A 222 -1.48 9.54 15.13
CA SER A 222 -1.89 10.64 16.00
C SER A 222 -1.31 10.48 17.39
N ALA A 223 -1.04 11.61 18.02
CA ALA A 223 -0.58 11.71 19.39
C ALA A 223 -0.99 13.07 19.95
N PHE A 224 -1.29 13.13 21.25
CA PHE A 224 -1.62 14.37 21.95
C PHE A 224 -2.75 15.22 21.32
N GLY A 225 -3.75 14.57 20.72
CA GLY A 225 -4.94 15.22 20.15
C GLY A 225 -4.78 15.70 18.71
N GLU A 226 -3.62 15.49 18.10
CA GLU A 226 -3.34 15.86 16.72
C GLU A 226 -2.96 14.61 15.91
N ASP A 227 -3.34 14.61 14.63
CA ASP A 227 -3.08 13.54 13.69
C ASP A 227 -2.44 14.06 12.40
N ILE A 228 -1.79 13.17 11.66
CA ILE A 228 -1.07 13.53 10.44
C ILE A 228 -2.00 14.07 9.34
N SER A 229 -3.28 13.64 9.31
CA SER A 229 -4.24 14.10 8.30
C SER A 229 -4.54 15.60 8.39
N GLN A 230 -4.27 16.24 9.53
CA GLN A 230 -4.38 17.69 9.70
C GLN A 230 -3.32 18.47 8.88
N ARG A 231 -2.30 17.76 8.37
CA ARG A 231 -1.23 18.34 7.55
C ARG A 231 -1.16 17.75 6.15
N VAL A 232 -1.74 16.58 5.90
CA VAL A 232 -1.73 15.97 4.56
C VAL A 232 -2.60 16.78 3.59
N LEU A 233 -2.00 17.20 2.47
CA LEU A 233 -2.70 17.77 1.31
C LEU A 233 -3.03 16.69 0.28
N SER A 234 -2.04 15.87 -0.07
CA SER A 234 -2.19 14.78 -1.03
C SER A 234 -1.18 13.67 -0.80
N VAL A 235 -1.48 12.48 -1.34
CA VAL A 235 -0.61 11.31 -1.26
C VAL A 235 -0.50 10.67 -2.64
N ARG A 236 0.74 10.45 -3.09
CA ARG A 236 1.01 9.70 -4.32
C ARG A 236 1.23 8.23 -3.99
N VAL A 237 0.52 7.37 -4.70
CA VAL A 237 0.58 5.92 -4.56
C VAL A 237 0.83 5.22 -5.90
N LEU A 238 1.33 3.99 -5.82
CA LEU A 238 1.19 3.00 -6.87
C LEU A 238 -0.03 2.15 -6.57
N ASP A 239 -0.96 2.04 -7.52
CA ASP A 239 -2.12 1.17 -7.39
C ASP A 239 -1.79 -0.32 -7.67
N LYS A 240 -2.83 -1.16 -7.72
CA LYS A 240 -2.72 -2.60 -8.01
C LYS A 240 -2.13 -2.91 -9.39
N ASP A 241 -2.19 -1.96 -10.32
CA ASP A 241 -1.73 -2.08 -11.70
C ASP A 241 -0.42 -1.32 -11.92
N ASN A 242 0.23 -0.85 -10.85
CA ASN A 242 1.44 -0.02 -10.85
C ASN A 242 1.28 1.35 -11.55
N ASN A 243 0.04 1.82 -11.70
CA ASN A 243 -0.22 3.18 -12.16
C ASN A 243 -0.03 4.16 -11.01
N TYR A 244 0.34 5.39 -11.36
CA TYR A 244 0.35 6.48 -10.38
C TYR A 244 -1.06 6.97 -10.14
N LEU A 245 -1.39 7.08 -8.85
CA LEU A 245 -2.58 7.77 -8.40
C LEU A 245 -2.15 8.83 -7.37
N THR A 246 -2.67 10.04 -7.51
CA THR A 246 -2.53 11.08 -6.48
C THR A 246 -3.90 11.26 -5.86
N LEU A 247 -4.00 10.97 -4.56
CA LEU A 247 -5.23 11.12 -3.79
C LEU A 247 -5.18 12.42 -3.01
N SER A 248 -6.25 13.21 -3.08
CA SER A 248 -6.43 14.34 -2.16
C SER A 248 -6.69 13.85 -0.73
N LYS A 249 -6.62 14.75 0.25
CA LYS A 249 -7.02 14.43 1.62
C LYS A 249 -8.45 13.86 1.69
N GLU A 250 -9.36 14.43 0.91
CA GLU A 250 -10.76 14.04 0.85
C GLU A 250 -10.90 12.62 0.27
N ASP A 251 -10.18 12.30 -0.81
CA ASP A 251 -10.19 10.96 -1.42
C ASP A 251 -9.61 9.87 -0.51
N ILE A 252 -8.69 10.24 0.40
CA ILE A 252 -8.09 9.28 1.35
C ILE A 252 -9.09 8.86 2.43
N GLY A 253 -10.08 9.70 2.75
CA GLY A 253 -11.11 9.40 3.73
C GLY A 253 -10.54 9.09 5.12
N PHE A 254 -9.69 9.97 5.65
CA PHE A 254 -9.10 9.79 6.98
C PHE A 254 -10.15 9.75 8.09
N ASP A 255 -10.00 8.82 9.02
CA ASP A 255 -10.77 8.72 10.26
C ASP A 255 -9.86 8.26 11.43
N TYR A 256 -10.42 8.07 12.61
CA TYR A 256 -9.69 7.61 13.79
C TYR A 256 -9.01 6.28 13.54
N ARG A 257 -7.67 6.32 13.42
CA ARG A 257 -6.81 5.16 13.13
C ARG A 257 -7.14 4.47 11.79
N SER A 258 -7.69 5.21 10.83
CA SER A 258 -8.18 4.65 9.57
C SER A 258 -7.89 5.54 8.36
N SER A 259 -7.78 4.91 7.20
CA SER A 259 -7.72 5.51 5.88
C SER A 259 -8.09 4.47 4.81
N VAL A 260 -8.35 4.91 3.59
CA VAL A 260 -8.62 4.03 2.43
C VAL A 260 -7.55 2.97 2.17
N PHE A 261 -6.32 3.18 2.66
CA PHE A 261 -5.20 2.24 2.48
C PHE A 261 -5.34 0.95 3.30
N LEU A 262 -6.18 0.94 4.35
CA LEU A 262 -6.48 -0.29 5.09
C LEU A 262 -7.33 -1.27 4.26
N ASP A 263 -8.19 -0.73 3.40
CA ASP A 263 -9.04 -1.50 2.49
C ASP A 263 -8.33 -1.83 1.16
N ASN A 264 -7.31 -1.03 0.79
CA ASN A 264 -6.54 -1.16 -0.44
C ASN A 264 -5.09 -1.56 -0.17
N LYS A 265 -4.89 -2.75 0.43
CA LYS A 265 -3.56 -3.22 0.89
C LYS A 265 -2.52 -3.41 -0.21
N ASP A 266 -2.96 -3.53 -1.46
CA ASP A 266 -2.08 -3.68 -2.63
C ASP A 266 -1.57 -2.33 -3.17
N TRP A 267 -2.02 -1.21 -2.60
CA TRP A 267 -1.55 0.13 -2.93
C TRP A 267 -0.30 0.48 -2.11
N VAL A 268 0.67 1.10 -2.76
CA VAL A 268 1.94 1.47 -2.13
C VAL A 268 2.10 2.98 -2.12
N ILE A 269 2.07 3.58 -0.92
CA ILE A 269 2.36 4.99 -0.74
C ILE A 269 3.84 5.23 -1.05
N ILE A 270 4.14 6.18 -1.93
CA ILE A 270 5.51 6.52 -2.33
C ILE A 270 5.93 7.94 -1.92
N GLU A 271 4.98 8.88 -1.83
CA GLU A 271 5.24 10.27 -1.47
C GLU A 271 3.98 10.91 -0.88
N ALA A 272 4.14 11.87 0.01
CA ALA A 272 3.07 12.72 0.52
C ALA A 272 3.44 14.20 0.40
N GLU A 273 2.43 15.05 0.23
CA GLU A 273 2.56 16.50 0.33
C GLU A 273 1.85 16.98 1.59
N LEU A 274 2.58 17.73 2.42
CA LEU A 274 2.11 18.25 3.70
C LEU A 274 2.08 19.79 3.67
N GLU A 275 1.11 20.38 4.36
CA GLU A 275 1.07 21.81 4.67
C GLU A 275 1.52 22.05 6.12
N LEU A 276 2.59 22.84 6.27
CA LEU A 276 3.20 23.23 7.54
C LEU A 276 3.27 24.75 7.65
N TRP A 277 3.46 25.25 8.85
CA TRP A 277 3.36 26.69 9.14
C TRP A 277 4.68 27.27 9.62
N PRO A 278 5.11 28.44 9.11
CA PRO A 278 6.26 29.14 9.65
C PRO A 278 6.05 29.44 11.13
N ARG A 279 7.06 29.15 11.95
CA ARG A 279 7.08 29.43 13.38
C ARG A 279 8.51 29.61 13.85
N LYS A 280 8.71 30.39 14.91
CA LYS A 280 10.03 30.54 15.53
C LYS A 280 10.56 29.18 15.95
N LYS A 281 11.82 28.88 15.59
CA LYS A 281 12.46 27.59 15.89
C LYS A 281 12.42 27.27 17.38
N GLU A 282 12.61 28.28 18.22
CA GLU A 282 12.62 28.16 19.68
C GLU A 282 11.26 27.67 20.21
N GLU A 283 10.15 28.15 19.65
CA GLU A 283 8.80 27.70 20.04
C GLU A 283 8.54 26.25 19.63
N ILE A 284 9.03 25.84 18.45
CA ILE A 284 8.93 24.46 17.97
C ILE A 284 9.73 23.53 18.90
N VAL A 285 10.97 23.91 19.23
CA VAL A 285 11.85 23.13 20.12
C VAL A 285 11.22 22.96 21.51
N LEU A 286 10.68 24.03 22.10
CA LEU A 286 9.98 23.97 23.40
C LEU A 286 8.78 23.00 23.34
N ARG A 287 8.01 23.03 22.25
CA ARG A 287 6.88 22.10 22.06
C ARG A 287 7.35 20.65 21.93
N LEU A 288 8.44 20.40 21.20
CA LEU A 288 9.02 19.06 21.07
C LEU A 288 9.51 18.51 22.40
N GLU A 289 10.16 19.34 23.23
CA GLU A 289 10.61 18.96 24.57
C GLU A 289 9.44 18.60 25.48
N GLU A 290 8.37 19.41 25.47
CA GLU A 290 7.14 19.14 26.22
C GLU A 290 6.54 17.77 25.85
N ILE A 291 6.45 17.48 24.56
CA ILE A 291 5.88 16.23 24.02
C ILE A 291 6.76 15.04 24.38
N ARG A 292 8.08 15.15 24.22
CA ARG A 292 9.03 14.11 24.61
C ARG A 292 8.92 13.80 26.10
N ARG A 293 8.88 14.84 26.95
CA ARG A 293 8.72 14.67 28.41
C ARG A 293 7.41 13.94 28.75
N LYS A 294 6.29 14.33 28.13
CA LYS A 294 5.00 13.64 28.29
C LYS A 294 5.09 12.16 27.90
N LYS A 295 5.75 11.82 26.78
CA LYS A 295 5.94 10.43 26.35
C LYS A 295 6.79 9.61 27.32
N VAL A 296 7.93 10.14 27.75
CA VAL A 296 8.82 9.43 28.70
C VAL A 296 8.09 9.09 29.99
N LEU A 297 7.27 10.02 30.50
CA LEU A 297 6.50 9.83 31.73
C LEU A 297 5.34 8.85 31.57
N SER A 298 4.71 8.79 30.39
CA SER A 298 3.47 8.02 30.17
C SER A 298 3.63 6.70 29.43
N GLN A 299 4.77 6.41 28.79
CA GLN A 299 4.92 5.26 27.88
C GLN A 299 6.19 4.45 28.19
N PRO A 300 6.13 3.10 28.05
CA PRO A 300 7.25 2.20 28.33
C PRO A 300 8.31 2.19 27.22
N ILE A 301 8.97 3.33 26.99
CA ILE A 301 9.90 3.55 25.88
C ILE A 301 11.15 2.64 25.91
N SER A 302 11.51 2.10 27.07
CA SER A 302 12.67 1.20 27.24
C SER A 302 12.40 -0.23 26.80
N PHE A 303 11.14 -0.59 26.53
CA PHE A 303 10.75 -1.94 26.14
C PHE A 303 10.31 -2.03 24.68
N ALA A 304 10.56 -3.18 24.07
CA ALA A 304 10.04 -3.51 22.76
C ALA A 304 8.51 -3.66 22.81
N SER A 305 7.78 -2.89 22.00
CA SER A 305 6.32 -2.91 21.92
C SER A 305 5.83 -2.43 20.55
N ALA A 306 4.55 -2.62 20.25
CA ALA A 306 3.88 -2.10 19.06
C ALA A 306 3.07 -0.81 19.34
N GLY A 307 3.38 -0.08 20.42
CA GLY A 307 2.55 1.03 20.89
C GLY A 307 1.24 0.56 21.55
N CYS A 308 0.22 1.43 21.54
CA CYS A 308 -1.13 1.07 22.02
C CYS A 308 -1.71 -0.16 21.28
N ILE A 309 -2.19 -1.16 22.00
CA ILE A 309 -2.65 -2.41 21.41
C ILE A 309 -4.07 -2.26 20.85
N PHE A 310 -4.92 -1.48 21.53
CA PHE A 310 -6.31 -1.29 21.19
C PHE A 310 -6.63 0.17 20.85
N LYS A 311 -7.60 0.36 19.95
CA LYS A 311 -8.28 1.64 19.73
C LYS A 311 -9.04 2.05 21.00
N ASN A 312 -9.20 3.35 21.23
CA ASN A 312 -10.02 3.84 22.34
C ASN A 312 -11.51 3.76 21.99
N PRO A 313 -12.34 3.04 22.78
CA PRO A 313 -13.80 3.05 22.60
C PRO A 313 -14.43 4.26 23.30
N PRO A 314 -15.08 5.20 22.59
CA PRO A 314 -15.70 6.35 23.23
C PRO A 314 -16.76 5.95 24.29
N PRO A 315 -16.88 6.66 25.42
CA PRO A 315 -16.09 7.82 25.85
C PRO A 315 -14.78 7.46 26.58
N TYR A 316 -14.42 6.18 26.65
CA TYR A 316 -13.32 5.68 27.48
C TYR A 316 -12.00 5.61 26.71
N SER A 317 -10.89 5.66 27.46
CA SER A 317 -9.62 5.18 26.93
C SER A 317 -9.52 3.66 27.12
N ALA A 318 -8.93 2.95 26.16
CA ALA A 318 -8.68 1.52 26.33
C ALA A 318 -7.73 1.26 27.50
N GLY A 319 -6.74 2.13 27.73
CA GLY A 319 -5.84 2.03 28.88
C GLY A 319 -6.58 2.02 30.22
N PHE A 320 -7.54 2.93 30.39
CA PHE A 320 -8.41 2.96 31.58
C PHE A 320 -9.17 1.65 31.76
N LEU A 321 -9.87 1.18 30.71
CA LEU A 321 -10.65 -0.06 30.78
C LEU A 321 -9.78 -1.28 31.12
N ILE A 322 -8.60 -1.38 30.54
CA ILE A 322 -7.66 -2.49 30.75
C ILE A 322 -7.14 -2.49 32.19
N GLN A 323 -6.76 -1.31 32.70
CA GLN A 323 -6.30 -1.15 34.08
C GLN A 323 -7.41 -1.53 35.06
N GLU A 324 -8.61 -0.99 34.87
CA GLU A 324 -9.76 -1.25 35.75
C GLU A 324 -10.24 -2.69 35.65
N ALA A 325 -10.06 -3.36 34.51
CA ALA A 325 -10.30 -4.80 34.38
C ALA A 325 -9.24 -5.67 35.11
N GLY A 326 -8.31 -5.05 35.84
CA GLY A 326 -7.27 -5.72 36.62
C GLY A 326 -6.19 -6.37 35.75
N CYS A 327 -5.96 -5.85 34.55
CA CYS A 327 -4.99 -6.43 33.61
C CYS A 327 -3.59 -5.81 33.71
N LEU A 328 -3.39 -4.74 34.48
CA LEU A 328 -2.09 -4.09 34.63
C LEU A 328 -1.04 -5.09 35.14
N GLY A 329 0.09 -5.23 34.45
CA GLY A 329 1.14 -6.18 34.81
C GLY A 329 0.88 -7.65 34.43
N MET A 330 -0.32 -7.99 33.92
CA MET A 330 -0.66 -9.35 33.49
C MET A 330 0.35 -9.87 32.46
N LYS A 331 0.75 -11.13 32.60
CA LYS A 331 1.84 -11.74 31.82
C LYS A 331 1.41 -13.10 31.27
N ILE A 332 1.79 -13.37 30.02
CA ILE A 332 1.73 -14.70 29.37
C ILE A 332 3.04 -14.89 28.61
N GLY A 333 3.73 -16.02 28.82
CA GLY A 333 5.09 -16.20 28.28
C GLY A 333 5.97 -15.04 28.71
N ASP A 334 6.63 -14.34 27.78
CA ASP A 334 7.39 -13.11 28.07
C ASP A 334 6.69 -11.81 27.63
N ALA A 335 5.43 -11.90 27.18
CA ALA A 335 4.58 -10.76 26.91
C ALA A 335 3.93 -10.27 28.21
N GLN A 336 4.00 -8.96 28.48
CA GLN A 336 3.43 -8.37 29.69
C GLN A 336 2.67 -7.08 29.37
N VAL A 337 1.51 -6.87 30.00
CA VAL A 337 0.85 -5.56 30.04
C VAL A 337 1.74 -4.61 30.83
N SER A 338 2.17 -3.52 30.21
CA SER A 338 3.07 -2.55 30.83
C SER A 338 2.48 -1.99 32.13
N LEU A 339 3.31 -1.93 33.17
CA LEU A 339 2.97 -1.29 34.44
C LEU A 339 2.85 0.24 34.31
N GLN A 340 3.45 0.83 33.28
CA GLN A 340 3.41 2.27 33.05
C GLN A 340 2.19 2.70 32.21
N HIS A 341 1.74 1.85 31.30
CA HIS A 341 0.60 2.16 30.42
C HIS A 341 -0.17 0.89 30.05
N ALA A 342 -1.37 0.70 30.60
CA ALA A 342 -2.13 -0.54 30.45
C ALA A 342 -2.50 -0.91 29.00
N ASN A 343 -2.63 0.06 28.09
CA ASN A 343 -2.83 -0.23 26.66
C ASN A 343 -1.55 -0.66 25.91
N PHE A 344 -0.41 -0.84 26.57
CA PHE A 344 0.82 -1.33 25.93
C PHE A 344 1.10 -2.76 26.39
N ILE A 345 1.38 -3.64 25.42
CA ILE A 345 2.02 -4.93 25.69
C ILE A 345 3.50 -4.80 25.35
N ILE A 346 4.34 -5.12 26.31
CA ILE A 346 5.80 -5.13 26.19
C ILE A 346 6.32 -6.56 26.04
N ASN A 347 7.35 -6.70 25.21
CA ASN A 347 8.16 -7.89 25.12
C ASN A 347 9.34 -7.77 26.11
N LYS A 348 9.39 -8.63 27.12
CA LYS A 348 10.47 -8.65 28.13
C LYS A 348 11.76 -9.34 27.66
N GLY A 349 11.79 -9.85 26.44
CA GLY A 349 12.99 -10.41 25.81
C GLY A 349 12.65 -11.48 24.77
N ASN A 350 11.88 -12.48 25.19
CA ASN A 350 11.59 -13.68 24.40
C ASN A 350 10.10 -13.93 24.16
N ALA A 351 9.26 -12.89 24.21
CA ALA A 351 7.84 -13.03 23.93
C ALA A 351 7.63 -13.55 22.50
N THR A 352 6.66 -14.46 22.34
CA THR A 352 6.21 -14.96 21.04
C THR A 352 4.96 -14.22 20.57
N ALA A 353 4.62 -14.35 19.29
CA ALA A 353 3.38 -13.82 18.76
C ALA A 353 2.18 -14.47 19.45
N ARG A 354 2.28 -15.79 19.69
CA ARG A 354 1.30 -16.57 20.45
C ARG A 354 1.06 -16.02 21.86
N ASP A 355 2.12 -15.62 22.58
CA ASP A 355 2.00 -15.02 23.90
C ASP A 355 1.20 -13.71 23.87
N VAL A 356 1.56 -12.83 22.93
CA VAL A 356 0.87 -11.54 22.75
C VAL A 356 -0.59 -11.75 22.36
N LEU A 357 -0.88 -12.67 21.43
CA LEU A 357 -2.27 -12.97 21.01
C LEU A 357 -3.12 -13.52 22.15
N ARG A 358 -2.57 -14.43 22.97
CA ARG A 358 -3.25 -14.93 24.17
C ARG A 358 -3.50 -13.82 25.18
N LEU A 359 -2.53 -12.93 25.37
CA LEU A 359 -2.67 -11.82 26.29
C LEU A 359 -3.74 -10.83 25.81
N ILE A 360 -3.79 -10.54 24.51
CA ILE A 360 -4.85 -9.75 23.86
C ILE A 360 -6.23 -10.37 24.11
N GLN A 361 -6.37 -11.69 23.92
CA GLN A 361 -7.63 -12.41 24.15
C GLN A 361 -8.10 -12.29 25.61
N GLU A 362 -7.21 -12.51 26.58
CA GLU A 362 -7.54 -12.37 28.00
C GLU A 362 -7.93 -10.95 28.39
N ILE A 363 -7.24 -9.93 27.84
CA ILE A 363 -7.61 -8.53 28.05
C ILE A 363 -9.01 -8.26 27.49
N LYS A 364 -9.28 -8.66 26.24
CA LYS A 364 -10.60 -8.47 25.61
C LYS A 364 -11.71 -9.12 26.44
N ARG A 365 -11.48 -10.35 26.91
CA ARG A 365 -12.43 -11.08 27.75
C ARG A 365 -12.70 -10.35 29.06
N LYS A 366 -11.66 -10.01 29.83
CA LYS A 366 -11.81 -9.32 31.12
C LYS A 366 -12.50 -7.95 30.99
N VAL A 367 -12.19 -7.19 29.94
CA VAL A 367 -12.85 -5.90 29.69
C VAL A 367 -14.30 -6.10 29.28
N LYS A 368 -14.60 -7.12 28.45
CA LYS A 368 -15.97 -7.46 28.08
C LYS A 368 -16.79 -7.93 29.29
N ASP A 369 -16.23 -8.77 30.14
CA ASP A 369 -16.90 -9.30 31.34
C ASP A 369 -17.22 -8.18 32.34
N LYS A 370 -16.29 -7.23 32.53
CA LYS A 370 -16.46 -6.14 33.52
C LYS A 370 -17.29 -4.96 33.00
N PHE A 371 -17.13 -4.58 31.74
CA PHE A 371 -17.71 -3.34 31.19
C PHE A 371 -18.72 -3.56 30.07
N ASN A 372 -18.90 -4.80 29.60
CA ASN A 372 -19.66 -5.14 28.39
C ASN A 372 -19.15 -4.44 27.12
N ILE A 373 -17.91 -3.92 27.12
CA ILE A 373 -17.27 -3.24 25.98
C ILE A 373 -16.33 -4.20 25.26
N SER A 374 -16.40 -4.21 23.92
CA SER A 374 -15.49 -5.01 23.08
C SER A 374 -14.34 -4.15 22.59
N LEU A 375 -13.11 -4.48 22.97
CA LEU A 375 -11.92 -3.77 22.47
C LEU A 375 -11.53 -4.24 21.06
N GLU A 376 -11.25 -3.28 20.19
CA GLU A 376 -10.75 -3.51 18.84
C GLU A 376 -9.22 -3.31 18.79
N PRO A 377 -8.44 -4.29 18.32
CA PRO A 377 -7.00 -4.13 18.12
C PRO A 377 -6.69 -3.02 17.11
N GLU A 378 -5.68 -2.19 17.43
CA GLU A 378 -5.12 -1.19 16.52
C GLU A 378 -3.95 -1.76 15.70
N LEU A 379 -3.23 -2.74 16.25
CA LEU A 379 -2.10 -3.37 15.56
C LEU A 379 -2.56 -4.30 14.43
N GLU A 380 -1.71 -4.47 13.43
CA GLU A 380 -1.94 -5.43 12.36
C GLU A 380 -1.26 -6.76 12.68
N ILE A 381 -2.04 -7.84 12.63
CA ILE A 381 -1.51 -9.20 12.76
C ILE A 381 -1.23 -9.70 11.35
N VAL A 382 0.03 -10.06 11.08
CA VAL A 382 0.50 -10.50 9.76
C VAL A 382 1.00 -11.93 9.86
#